data_AF-A0A7V9Q1C9-F1
#
_entry.id   AF-A0A7V9Q1C9-F1
#
_cell.length_a   1.000
_cell.length_b   1.000
_cell.length_c   1.000
_cell.angle_alpha   90.00
_cell.angle_beta   90.00
_cell.angle_gamma   90.00
#
_symmetry.space_group_name_H-M   'P 1'
#
loop_
_entity.id
_entity.type
_entity.pdbx_description
1 polymer ?
#
loop_
_entity_poly.entity_id
_entity_poly.type
_entity_poly.pdbx_seq_one_letter_code
_entity_poly.pdbx_strand_id
1 'polypeptide(L)'
;MIATPADLDRLVDRRHSDPHSLLGAHPAKGGVVVRAWRPGAAGVSARVTGSAPVALEVVHPAGVFEVLLPGASLPLAYELEVDYGEHGTWTVRDPYSFLPTLGELDVHLAGEGRHEELYQHLGAHVREVDGIAGVAFALWAPAARSVSVVGDFNAWDGRLNPMRVLGPSGIWELFLPGAGPGSHYKFEVVTSDGEIRLKADPYAFA
;
A
#
# COMPACT_ATOMS: atom_id res chain seq x y z
N MET A 1 4.43 -2.16 -16.41
CA MET A 1 5.49 -3.14 -16.03
C MET A 1 4.83 -4.50 -15.92
N ILE A 2 5.43 -5.59 -16.41
CA ILE A 2 4.91 -6.95 -16.20
C ILE A 2 5.54 -7.46 -14.91
N ALA A 3 4.75 -7.76 -13.88
CA ALA A 3 5.27 -8.36 -12.64
C ALA A 3 5.82 -9.76 -12.96
N THR A 4 7.05 -10.05 -12.57
CA THR A 4 7.61 -11.39 -12.72
C THR A 4 7.16 -12.29 -11.57
N PRO A 5 7.16 -13.63 -11.73
CA PRO A 5 6.89 -14.54 -10.62
C PRO A 5 7.78 -14.26 -9.39
N ALA A 6 9.06 -13.95 -9.60
CA ALA A 6 9.99 -13.61 -8.53
C ALA A 6 9.63 -12.30 -7.80
N ASP A 7 9.02 -11.33 -8.49
CA ASP A 7 8.51 -10.11 -7.86
C ASP A 7 7.31 -10.41 -6.96
N LEU A 8 6.40 -11.26 -7.44
CA LEU A 8 5.24 -11.70 -6.66
C LEU A 8 5.68 -12.51 -5.43
N ASP A 9 6.66 -13.41 -5.59
CA ASP A 9 7.24 -14.16 -4.46
C ASP A 9 7.85 -13.21 -3.42
N ARG A 10 8.58 -12.18 -3.86
CA ARG A 10 9.13 -11.15 -2.95
C ARG A 10 8.04 -10.37 -2.22
N LEU A 11 6.94 -10.05 -2.90
CA LEU A 11 5.80 -9.37 -2.29
C LEU A 11 5.17 -10.24 -1.20
N VAL A 12 4.81 -11.48 -1.53
CA VAL A 12 4.08 -12.38 -0.61
C VAL A 12 4.95 -12.85 0.55
N ASP A 13 6.26 -12.96 0.35
CA ASP A 13 7.24 -13.25 1.40
C ASP A 13 7.59 -12.04 2.27
N ARG A 14 6.95 -10.88 2.04
CA ARG A 14 7.21 -9.61 2.75
C ARG A 14 8.67 -9.16 2.64
N ARG A 15 9.27 -9.32 1.46
CA ARG A 15 10.63 -8.89 1.12
C ARG A 15 10.69 -7.81 0.05
N HIS A 16 9.53 -7.24 -0.32
CA HIS A 16 9.44 -6.19 -1.33
C HIS A 16 9.49 -4.81 -0.70
N SER A 17 10.42 -3.96 -1.14
CA SER A 17 10.59 -2.60 -0.61
C SER A 17 9.72 -1.55 -1.30
N ASP A 18 9.21 -1.85 -2.49
CA ASP A 18 8.30 -0.94 -3.23
C ASP A 18 7.04 -1.65 -3.74
N PRO A 19 6.08 -2.00 -2.87
CA PRO A 19 4.83 -2.64 -3.29
C PRO A 19 4.06 -1.86 -4.35
N HIS A 20 4.20 -0.53 -4.43
CA HIS A 20 3.52 0.31 -5.43
C HIS A 20 4.03 0.05 -6.85
N SER A 21 5.25 -0.47 -7.03
CA SER A 21 5.72 -0.91 -8.35
C SER A 21 4.95 -2.11 -8.93
N LEU A 22 4.25 -2.86 -8.07
CA LEU A 22 3.50 -4.06 -8.45
C LEU A 22 2.00 -3.89 -8.23
N LEU A 23 1.59 -3.38 -7.09
CA LEU A 23 0.19 -3.21 -6.70
C LEU A 23 -0.37 -1.91 -7.26
N GLY A 24 -1.69 -1.84 -7.38
CA GLY A 24 -2.38 -0.69 -7.95
C GLY A 24 -2.54 -0.77 -9.47
N ALA A 25 -2.79 0.38 -10.09
CA ALA A 25 -3.00 0.51 -11.53
C ALA A 25 -1.69 0.87 -12.26
N HIS A 26 -1.34 0.07 -13.26
CA HIS A 26 -0.10 0.20 -14.03
C HIS A 26 -0.35 0.22 -15.54
N PRO A 27 0.45 0.96 -16.32
CA PRO A 27 0.33 0.90 -17.78
C PRO A 27 0.72 -0.49 -18.30
N ALA A 28 -0.09 -1.00 -19.23
CA ALA A 28 0.11 -2.28 -19.90
C ALA A 28 -0.15 -2.14 -21.41
N LYS A 29 0.33 -3.10 -22.22
CA LYS A 29 0.05 -3.09 -23.66
C LYS A 29 -1.45 -3.24 -23.88
N GLY A 30 -2.08 -2.21 -24.45
CA GLY A 30 -3.52 -2.22 -24.76
C GLY A 30 -4.44 -1.75 -23.62
N GLY A 31 -3.92 -1.23 -22.51
CA GLY A 31 -4.74 -0.67 -21.43
C GLY A 31 -4.01 -0.47 -20.12
N VAL A 32 -4.73 -0.68 -19.01
CA VAL A 32 -4.20 -0.57 -17.65
C VAL A 32 -4.37 -1.92 -16.95
N VAL A 33 -3.32 -2.41 -16.32
CA VAL A 33 -3.40 -3.58 -15.43
C VAL A 33 -3.64 -3.12 -13.99
N VAL A 34 -4.61 -3.72 -13.31
CA VAL A 34 -4.86 -3.49 -11.88
C VAL A 34 -4.47 -4.76 -11.13
N ARG A 35 -3.62 -4.61 -10.11
CA ARG A 35 -3.14 -5.73 -9.28
C ARG A 35 -3.39 -5.46 -7.81
N ALA A 36 -3.93 -6.45 -7.10
CA ALA A 36 -4.23 -6.36 -5.69
C ALA A 36 -3.71 -7.60 -4.94
N TRP A 37 -3.12 -7.38 -3.76
CA TRP A 37 -2.79 -8.46 -2.84
C TRP A 37 -3.80 -8.51 -1.70
N ARG A 38 -4.62 -9.56 -1.69
CA ARG A 38 -5.68 -9.82 -0.71
C ARG A 38 -5.58 -11.27 -0.22
N PRO A 39 -4.69 -11.57 0.73
CA PRO A 39 -4.57 -12.90 1.32
C PRO A 39 -5.91 -13.41 1.84
N GLY A 40 -6.27 -14.64 1.46
CA GLY A 40 -7.50 -15.29 1.93
C GLY A 40 -8.80 -14.80 1.29
N ALA A 41 -8.75 -13.85 0.35
CA ALA A 41 -9.93 -13.47 -0.43
C ALA A 41 -10.35 -14.62 -1.36
N ALA A 42 -11.66 -14.86 -1.46
CA ALA A 42 -12.26 -15.77 -2.42
C ALA A 42 -12.32 -15.16 -3.83
N GLY A 43 -12.46 -13.83 -3.92
CA GLY A 43 -12.49 -13.11 -5.18
C GLY A 43 -12.21 -11.62 -5.00
N VAL A 44 -11.72 -10.98 -6.06
CA VAL A 44 -11.53 -9.53 -6.11
C VAL A 44 -12.06 -9.03 -7.44
N SER A 45 -12.78 -7.90 -7.43
CA SER A 45 -13.20 -7.20 -8.64
C SER A 45 -12.78 -5.74 -8.60
N ALA A 46 -12.40 -5.18 -9.74
CA ALA A 46 -12.16 -3.74 -9.90
C ALA A 46 -13.41 -3.06 -10.44
N ARG A 47 -13.90 -2.05 -9.73
CA ARG A 47 -15.01 -1.19 -10.14
C ARG A 47 -14.49 0.18 -10.53
N VAL A 48 -14.37 0.42 -11.85
CA VAL A 48 -14.09 1.76 -12.39
C VAL A 48 -15.38 2.58 -12.37
N THR A 49 -15.31 3.86 -11.99
CA THR A 49 -16.49 4.74 -11.94
C THR A 49 -17.22 4.76 -13.28
N GLY A 50 -18.53 4.47 -13.26
CA GLY A 50 -19.36 4.44 -14.47
C GLY A 50 -19.33 3.12 -15.25
N SER A 51 -18.59 2.11 -14.78
CA SER A 51 -18.48 0.79 -15.40
C SER A 51 -18.97 -0.33 -14.48
N ALA A 52 -19.32 -1.48 -15.06
CA ALA A 52 -19.55 -2.70 -14.28
C ALA A 52 -18.24 -3.20 -13.65
N PRO A 53 -18.28 -3.86 -12.48
CA PRO A 53 -17.11 -4.51 -11.90
C PRO A 53 -16.52 -5.54 -12.85
N VAL A 54 -15.19 -5.60 -12.91
CA VAL A 54 -14.44 -6.60 -13.66
C VAL A 54 -13.69 -7.47 -12.67
N ALA A 55 -13.95 -8.78 -12.70
CA ALA A 55 -13.27 -9.74 -11.83
C ALA A 55 -11.78 -9.81 -12.17
N LEU A 56 -10.94 -9.92 -11.14
CA LEU A 56 -9.52 -10.18 -11.26
C LEU A 56 -9.23 -11.68 -11.21
N GLU A 57 -8.27 -12.12 -12.00
CA GLU A 57 -7.77 -13.49 -12.01
C GLU A 57 -6.69 -13.68 -10.93
N VAL A 58 -6.63 -14.87 -10.34
CA VAL A 58 -5.57 -15.22 -9.39
C VAL A 58 -4.27 -15.46 -10.16
N VAL A 59 -3.26 -14.62 -9.92
CA VAL A 59 -1.92 -14.76 -10.51
C VAL A 59 -0.89 -15.34 -9.53
N HIS A 60 -1.21 -15.37 -8.23
CA HIS A 60 -0.41 -16.06 -7.23
C HIS A 60 -1.32 -16.66 -6.14
N PRO A 61 -1.12 -17.94 -5.73
CA PRO A 61 -2.01 -18.63 -4.80
C PRO A 61 -2.07 -18.02 -3.39
N ALA A 62 -1.08 -17.19 -3.02
CA ALA A 62 -1.11 -16.41 -1.77
C ALA A 62 -2.05 -15.18 -1.81
N GLY A 63 -2.97 -15.13 -2.77
CA GLY A 63 -4.01 -14.09 -2.89
C GLY A 63 -3.58 -12.86 -3.67
N VAL A 64 -2.72 -13.01 -4.69
CA VAL A 64 -2.46 -11.91 -5.63
C VAL A 64 -3.38 -12.06 -6.83
N PHE A 65 -4.11 -10.98 -7.12
CA PHE A 65 -5.12 -10.89 -8.15
C PHE A 65 -4.72 -9.85 -9.19
N GLU A 66 -5.07 -10.09 -10.46
CA GLU A 66 -4.75 -9.19 -11.57
C GLU A 66 -5.88 -9.12 -12.60
N VAL A 67 -6.09 -7.94 -13.20
CA VAL A 67 -6.93 -7.80 -14.38
C VAL A 67 -6.34 -6.77 -15.34
N LEU A 68 -6.37 -7.08 -16.64
CA LEU A 68 -6.16 -6.07 -17.68
C LEU A 68 -7.49 -5.41 -18.02
N LEU A 69 -7.55 -4.09 -17.92
CA LEU A 69 -8.67 -3.25 -18.35
C LEU A 69 -8.36 -2.69 -19.75
N PRO A 70 -8.90 -3.28 -20.84
CA PRO A 70 -8.54 -2.87 -22.20
C PRO A 70 -9.03 -1.45 -22.50
N GLY A 71 -8.19 -0.65 -23.15
CA GLY A 71 -8.51 0.73 -23.52
C GLY A 71 -8.57 1.74 -22.36
N ALA A 72 -8.39 1.30 -21.11
CA ALA A 72 -8.26 2.20 -19.97
C ALA A 72 -6.97 3.03 -20.06
N SER A 73 -6.96 4.20 -19.41
CA SER A 73 -5.80 5.09 -19.31
C SER A 73 -5.62 5.59 -17.87
N LEU A 74 -4.40 6.02 -17.54
CA LEU A 74 -4.08 6.61 -16.25
C LEU A 74 -4.23 8.15 -16.29
N PRO A 75 -4.59 8.80 -15.17
CA PRO A 75 -4.93 8.21 -13.87
C PRO A 75 -6.28 7.48 -13.91
N LEU A 76 -6.37 6.35 -13.20
CA LEU A 76 -7.56 5.51 -13.17
C LEU A 76 -8.19 5.52 -11.76
N ALA A 77 -9.42 6.02 -11.67
CA ALA A 77 -10.20 6.01 -10.44
C ALA A 77 -11.03 4.70 -10.35
N TYR A 78 -10.72 3.82 -9.39
CA TYR A 78 -11.42 2.55 -9.20
C TYR A 78 -11.44 2.08 -7.73
N GLU A 79 -12.46 1.31 -7.37
CA GLU A 79 -12.56 0.61 -6.09
C GLU A 79 -12.29 -0.87 -6.28
N LEU A 80 -11.86 -1.53 -5.22
CA LEU A 80 -11.77 -2.97 -5.15
C LEU A 80 -12.97 -3.50 -4.36
N GLU A 81 -13.70 -4.44 -4.93
CA GLU A 81 -14.67 -5.27 -4.21
C GLU A 81 -13.96 -6.57 -3.85
N VAL A 82 -13.72 -6.78 -2.55
CA VAL A 82 -13.00 -7.92 -2.01
C VAL A 82 -13.99 -8.83 -1.30
N ASP A 83 -14.13 -10.06 -1.80
CA ASP A 83 -14.99 -11.09 -1.24
C ASP A 83 -14.16 -12.06 -0.38
N TYR A 84 -14.54 -12.24 0.89
CA TYR A 84 -13.97 -13.23 1.80
C TYR A 84 -14.95 -14.37 2.11
N GLY A 85 -15.88 -14.64 1.19
CA GLY A 85 -16.84 -15.73 1.27
C GLY A 85 -17.84 -15.51 2.39
N GLU A 86 -17.89 -16.44 3.35
CA GLU A 86 -18.83 -16.38 4.48
C GLU A 86 -18.64 -15.13 5.36
N HIS A 87 -17.48 -14.49 5.30
CA HIS A 87 -17.21 -13.27 6.06
C HIS A 87 -17.81 -12.01 5.41
N GLY A 88 -18.17 -12.07 4.13
CA GLY A 88 -18.81 -10.98 3.39
C GLY A 88 -17.94 -10.35 2.30
N THR A 89 -18.42 -9.23 1.77
CA THR A 89 -17.75 -8.46 0.70
C THR A 89 -17.55 -7.02 1.16
N TRP A 90 -16.35 -6.48 0.90
CA TRP A 90 -15.99 -5.10 1.24
C TRP A 90 -15.60 -4.33 0.00
N THR A 91 -16.11 -3.11 -0.11
CA THR A 91 -15.63 -2.14 -1.09
C THR A 91 -14.55 -1.29 -0.43
N VAL A 92 -13.36 -1.27 -1.02
CA VAL A 92 -12.22 -0.52 -0.50
C VAL A 92 -11.58 0.31 -1.61
N ARG A 93 -11.08 1.49 -1.23
CA ARG A 93 -10.24 2.27 -2.12
C ARG A 93 -8.82 1.74 -2.07
N ASP A 94 -8.21 1.55 -3.23
CA ASP A 94 -6.90 0.90 -3.33
C ASP A 94 -5.78 1.83 -2.83
N PRO A 95 -5.09 1.52 -1.71
CA PRO A 95 -3.99 2.34 -1.20
C PRO A 95 -2.87 2.53 -2.23
N TYR A 96 -2.67 1.55 -3.11
CA TYR A 96 -1.60 1.57 -4.10
C TYR A 96 -1.93 2.36 -5.36
N SER A 97 -3.10 3.01 -5.40
CA SER A 97 -3.48 3.95 -6.47
C SER A 97 -3.01 5.39 -6.21
N PHE A 98 -2.45 5.69 -5.04
CA PHE A 98 -2.06 7.03 -4.62
C PHE A 98 -0.54 7.28 -4.73
N LEU A 99 -0.18 8.49 -5.16
CA LEU A 99 1.20 8.96 -5.20
C LEU A 99 1.79 9.15 -3.78
N PRO A 100 3.13 9.22 -3.63
CA PRO A 100 3.79 9.59 -2.38
C PRO A 100 3.21 10.84 -1.73
N THR A 101 2.95 10.76 -0.43
CA THR A 101 2.47 11.90 0.36
C THR A 101 3.59 12.81 0.89
N LEU A 102 4.85 12.38 0.72
CA LEU A 102 6.07 13.16 0.93
C LEU A 102 6.70 13.49 -0.44
N GLY A 103 7.11 14.74 -0.62
CA GLY A 103 7.72 15.21 -1.87
C GLY A 103 9.20 14.86 -2.00
N GLU A 104 9.75 15.01 -3.21
CA GLU A 104 11.17 14.74 -3.48
C GLU A 104 12.11 15.62 -2.63
N LEU A 105 11.72 16.88 -2.38
CA LEU A 105 12.50 17.79 -1.54
C LEU A 105 12.56 17.31 -0.08
N ASP A 106 11.45 16.82 0.48
CA ASP A 106 11.38 16.31 1.84
C ASP A 106 12.29 15.08 1.98
N VAL A 107 12.20 14.15 1.02
CA VAL A 107 13.04 12.95 0.94
C VAL A 107 14.53 13.32 0.82
N HIS A 108 14.85 14.32 0.00
CA HIS A 108 16.22 14.82 -0.18
C HIS A 108 16.79 15.43 1.10
N LEU A 109 16.07 16.38 1.73
CA LEU A 109 16.50 17.03 2.96
C LEU A 109 16.61 16.03 4.13
N ALA A 110 15.72 15.04 4.18
CA ALA A 110 15.80 13.96 5.16
C ALA A 110 17.07 13.12 4.98
N GLY A 111 17.42 12.79 3.73
CA GLY A 111 18.66 12.08 3.40
C GLY A 111 19.94 12.84 3.78
N GLU A 112 19.91 14.18 3.74
CA GLU A 112 21.02 15.03 4.18
C GLU A 112 21.02 15.30 5.71
N GLY A 113 19.99 14.86 6.44
CA GLY A 113 19.83 15.18 7.87
C GLY A 113 19.53 16.66 8.13
N ARG A 114 18.99 17.38 7.14
CA ARG A 114 18.74 18.83 7.16
C ARG A 114 17.26 19.21 7.21
N HIS A 115 16.37 18.23 7.29
CA HIS A 115 14.95 18.46 7.34
C HIS A 115 14.49 18.76 8.79
N GLU A 116 14.51 20.05 9.15
CA GLU A 116 14.19 20.52 10.52
C GLU A 116 12.74 20.17 10.95
N GLU A 117 11.82 20.07 9.99
CA GLU A 117 10.40 19.80 10.22
C GLU A 117 9.96 18.38 9.82
N LEU A 118 10.89 17.42 9.71
CA LEU A 118 10.57 16.08 9.22
C LEU A 118 9.52 15.36 10.09
N TYR A 119 9.48 15.70 11.38
CA TYR A 119 8.47 15.21 12.33
C TYR A 119 7.03 15.59 11.95
N GLN A 120 6.82 16.61 11.11
CA GLN A 120 5.50 16.98 10.59
C GLN A 120 5.04 16.06 9.46
N HIS A 121 5.94 15.21 8.94
CA HIS A 121 5.65 14.25 7.88
C HIS A 121 5.75 12.80 8.38
N LEU A 122 6.63 12.52 9.35
CA LEU A 122 6.72 11.23 10.01
C LEU A 122 5.54 11.01 10.95
N GLY A 123 5.20 9.74 11.14
CA GLY A 123 4.10 9.31 11.97
C GLY A 123 2.82 9.08 11.17
N ALA A 124 1.67 9.35 11.78
CA ALA A 124 0.36 9.23 11.16
C ALA A 124 -0.33 10.59 11.04
N HIS A 125 -0.58 11.03 9.81
CA HIS A 125 -1.20 12.33 9.52
C HIS A 125 -2.50 12.16 8.75
N VAL A 126 -3.60 12.57 9.36
CA VAL A 126 -4.91 12.63 8.69
C VAL A 126 -4.82 13.67 7.57
N ARG A 127 -5.14 13.26 6.35
CA ARG A 127 -5.13 14.16 5.19
C ARG A 127 -6.10 13.70 4.11
N GLU A 128 -6.37 14.61 3.20
CA GLU A 128 -7.08 14.32 1.96
C GLU A 128 -6.07 14.25 0.81
N VAL A 129 -6.16 13.20 -0.01
CA VAL A 129 -5.36 13.02 -1.24
C VAL A 129 -6.35 12.72 -2.36
N ASP A 130 -6.30 13.51 -3.43
CA ASP A 130 -7.21 13.40 -4.59
C ASP A 130 -8.71 13.34 -4.22
N GLY A 131 -9.12 14.13 -3.22
CA GLY A 131 -10.50 14.17 -2.73
C GLY A 131 -10.89 13.02 -1.81
N ILE A 132 -9.94 12.14 -1.43
CA ILE A 132 -10.18 10.97 -0.59
C ILE A 132 -9.55 11.19 0.78
N ALA A 133 -10.37 11.10 1.83
CA ALA A 133 -9.90 11.15 3.21
C ALA A 133 -9.18 9.85 3.60
N GLY A 134 -8.08 10.00 4.32
CA GLY A 134 -7.30 8.88 4.84
C GLY A 134 -6.21 9.33 5.79
N VAL A 135 -5.25 8.44 6.03
CA VAL A 135 -4.07 8.72 6.87
C VAL A 135 -2.82 8.42 6.05
N ALA A 136 -1.91 9.39 6.01
CA ALA A 136 -0.54 9.18 5.55
C ALA A 136 0.29 8.64 6.71
N PHE A 137 0.82 7.43 6.54
CA PHE A 137 1.74 6.81 7.48
C PHE A 137 3.16 6.93 6.93
N ALA A 138 4.10 7.41 7.74
CA ALA A 138 5.50 7.42 7.40
C ALA A 138 6.40 7.00 8.58
N LEU A 139 7.34 6.08 8.33
CA LEU A 139 8.30 5.60 9.32
C LEU A 139 9.71 5.68 8.77
N TRP A 140 10.62 6.30 9.52
CA TRP A 140 12.04 6.22 9.19
C TRP A 140 12.66 4.91 9.73
N ALA A 141 12.95 3.97 8.84
CA ALA A 141 13.49 2.66 9.15
C ALA A 141 14.46 2.17 8.05
N PRO A 142 15.66 2.78 7.91
CA PRO A 142 16.57 2.52 6.79
C PRO A 142 17.12 1.09 6.73
N ALA A 143 17.20 0.40 7.87
CA ALA A 143 17.68 -0.98 7.95
C ALA A 143 16.56 -2.03 7.82
N ALA A 144 15.30 -1.61 7.68
CA ALA A 144 14.18 -2.53 7.50
C ALA A 144 14.23 -3.16 6.10
N ARG A 145 13.86 -4.44 6.02
CA ARG A 145 13.69 -5.14 4.75
C ARG A 145 12.33 -4.82 4.13
N SER A 146 11.30 -4.74 4.96
CA SER A 146 9.97 -4.28 4.61
C SER A 146 9.27 -3.70 5.83
N VAL A 147 8.31 -2.82 5.61
CA VAL A 147 7.45 -2.27 6.65
C VAL A 147 6.01 -2.36 6.17
N SER A 148 5.10 -2.71 7.06
CA SER A 148 3.65 -2.62 6.85
C SER A 148 3.02 -1.82 7.97
N VAL A 149 1.93 -1.11 7.68
CA VAL A 149 1.08 -0.53 8.71
C VAL A 149 0.02 -1.57 9.11
N VAL A 150 -0.14 -1.80 10.41
CA VAL A 150 -1.13 -2.73 10.96
C VAL A 150 -1.98 -2.01 11.99
N GLY A 151 -3.26 -2.35 12.06
CA GLY A 151 -4.18 -1.72 12.99
C GLY A 151 -5.59 -2.25 12.87
N ASP A 152 -6.51 -1.55 13.53
CA ASP A 152 -7.92 -1.94 13.58
C ASP A 152 -8.55 -2.04 12.17
N PHE A 153 -8.10 -1.20 11.23
CA PHE A 153 -8.57 -1.15 9.83
C PHE A 153 -8.19 -2.37 8.98
N ASN A 154 -7.24 -3.20 9.42
CA ASN A 154 -6.80 -4.40 8.68
C ASN A 154 -6.67 -5.64 9.56
N ALA A 155 -7.40 -5.65 10.69
CA ALA A 155 -7.39 -6.74 11.66
C ALA A 155 -5.97 -7.12 12.13
N TRP A 156 -5.07 -6.14 12.18
CA TRP A 156 -3.68 -6.32 12.58
C TRP A 156 -2.86 -7.26 11.66
N ASP A 157 -3.26 -7.45 10.41
CA ASP A 157 -2.55 -8.29 9.43
C ASP A 157 -1.55 -7.49 8.58
N GLY A 158 -0.26 -7.68 8.85
CA GLY A 158 0.85 -7.02 8.14
C GLY A 158 0.97 -7.34 6.64
N ARG A 159 0.19 -8.29 6.12
CA ARG A 159 0.16 -8.59 4.68
C ARG A 159 -0.74 -7.65 3.89
N LEU A 160 -1.69 -6.96 4.53
CA LEU A 160 -2.72 -6.19 3.82
C LEU A 160 -2.27 -4.78 3.40
N ASN A 161 -1.33 -4.18 4.14
CA ASN A 161 -0.87 -2.81 3.91
C ASN A 161 0.66 -2.65 4.01
N PRO A 162 1.47 -3.39 3.21
CA PRO A 162 2.89 -3.10 3.04
C PRO A 162 3.14 -1.69 2.47
N MET A 163 4.18 -1.05 2.98
CA MET A 163 4.59 0.33 2.66
C MET A 163 5.70 0.32 1.60
N ARG A 164 5.86 1.44 0.87
CA ARG A 164 7.00 1.66 -0.05
C ARG A 164 8.11 2.42 0.67
N VAL A 165 9.37 2.15 0.33
CA VAL A 165 10.49 3.03 0.70
C VAL A 165 10.63 4.15 -0.32
N LEU A 166 10.81 5.39 0.15
CA LEU A 166 10.96 6.57 -0.71
C LEU A 166 12.44 6.79 -1.05
N GLY A 167 12.85 6.27 -2.19
CA GLY A 167 14.24 6.39 -2.67
C GLY A 167 15.25 5.81 -1.67
N PRO A 168 16.47 6.38 -1.56
CA PRO A 168 17.49 5.90 -0.62
C PRO A 168 17.32 6.46 0.82
N SER A 169 16.25 7.19 1.12
CA SER A 169 16.08 7.87 2.42
C SER A 169 15.89 6.93 3.61
N GLY A 170 15.39 5.71 3.35
CA GLY A 170 14.93 4.80 4.38
C GLY A 170 13.60 5.19 5.04
N ILE A 171 12.90 6.18 4.49
CA ILE A 171 11.54 6.54 4.90
C ILE A 171 10.56 5.63 4.18
N TRP A 172 9.81 4.86 4.95
CA TRP A 172 8.70 4.03 4.48
C TRP A 172 7.43 4.83 4.53
N GLU A 173 6.61 4.78 3.49
CA GLU A 173 5.38 5.55 3.41
C GLU A 173 4.22 4.75 2.79
N LEU A 174 3.00 5.04 3.26
CA LEU A 174 1.75 4.60 2.66
C LEU A 174 0.62 5.57 3.01
N PHE A 175 -0.13 6.02 2.00
CA PHE A 175 -1.44 6.62 2.22
C PHE A 175 -2.51 5.53 2.28
N LEU A 176 -3.23 5.47 3.39
CA LEU A 176 -4.29 4.49 3.60
C LEU A 176 -5.66 5.19 3.61
N PRO A 177 -6.44 5.08 2.51
CA PRO A 177 -7.82 5.56 2.50
C PRO A 177 -8.68 4.79 3.50
N GLY A 178 -9.62 5.48 4.13
CA GLY A 178 -10.53 4.88 5.12
C GLY A 178 -9.95 4.69 6.52
N ALA A 179 -8.63 4.80 6.70
CA ALA A 179 -8.05 5.03 8.03
C ALA A 179 -8.42 6.43 8.51
N GLY A 180 -8.63 6.60 9.82
CA GLY A 180 -9.08 7.87 10.39
C GLY A 180 -8.69 8.07 11.85
N PRO A 181 -9.01 9.26 12.41
CA PRO A 181 -8.70 9.60 13.79
C PRO A 181 -9.14 8.52 14.79
N GLY A 182 -8.29 8.21 15.76
CA GLY A 182 -8.58 7.23 16.81
C GLY A 182 -8.35 5.76 16.44
N SER A 183 -7.89 5.47 15.22
CA SER A 183 -7.49 4.10 14.84
C SER A 183 -6.22 3.70 15.60
N HIS A 184 -6.23 2.57 16.30
CA HIS A 184 -4.98 2.02 16.84
C HIS A 184 -4.17 1.40 15.72
N TYR A 185 -2.85 1.66 15.74
CA TYR A 185 -1.94 1.09 14.76
C TYR A 185 -0.54 0.84 15.35
N LYS A 186 0.22 0.02 14.64
CA LYS A 186 1.67 -0.19 14.79
C LYS A 186 2.28 -0.33 13.40
N PHE A 187 3.61 -0.27 13.35
CA PHE A 187 4.37 -0.73 12.20
C PHE A 187 4.80 -2.17 12.42
N GLU A 188 4.44 -3.05 11.49
CA GLU A 188 5.08 -4.37 11.35
C GLU A 188 6.37 -4.17 10.55
N VAL A 189 7.51 -4.36 11.20
CA VAL A 189 8.84 -4.21 10.58
C VAL A 189 9.44 -5.60 10.40
N VAL A 190 9.78 -5.94 9.15
CA VAL A 190 10.66 -7.07 8.86
C VAL A 190 12.09 -6.56 8.91
N THR A 191 12.88 -7.07 9.87
CA THR A 191 14.26 -6.63 10.08
C THR A 191 15.18 -7.13 8.95
N SER A 192 16.41 -6.59 8.90
CA SER A 192 17.47 -7.09 8.00
C SER A 192 17.70 -8.59 8.14
N ASP A 193 17.46 -9.15 9.32
CA ASP A 193 17.67 -10.56 9.65
C ASP A 193 16.42 -11.42 9.36
N GLY A 194 15.32 -10.80 8.89
CA GLY A 194 14.08 -11.47 8.52
C GLY A 194 13.10 -11.68 9.66
N GLU A 195 13.36 -11.14 10.86
CA GLU A 195 12.43 -11.22 11.97
C GLU A 195 11.30 -10.19 11.84
N ILE A 196 10.12 -10.56 12.31
CA ILE A 196 8.94 -9.68 12.33
C ILE A 196 8.83 -9.04 13.71
N ARG A 197 8.76 -7.72 13.75
CA ARG A 197 8.65 -6.94 14.99
C ARG A 197 7.52 -5.93 14.85
N LEU A 198 6.60 -5.91 15.81
CA LEU A 198 5.63 -4.83 15.93
C LEU A 198 6.25 -3.67 16.72
N LYS A 199 6.23 -2.48 16.12
CA LYS A 199 6.78 -1.25 16.70
C LYS A 199 5.66 -0.22 16.84
N ALA A 200 5.54 0.36 18.03
CA ALA A 200 4.76 1.58 18.19
C ALA A 200 5.41 2.70 17.36
N ASP A 201 4.60 3.67 16.94
CA ASP A 201 5.10 4.80 16.19
C ASP A 201 6.01 5.68 17.07
N PRO A 202 7.27 5.91 16.67
CA PRO A 202 8.15 6.84 17.38
C PRO A 202 7.64 8.29 17.42
N TYR A 203 6.73 8.64 16.50
CA TYR A 203 6.10 9.95 16.33
C TYR A 203 4.61 9.92 16.67
N ALA A 204 4.15 8.96 17.48
CA ALA A 204 2.76 8.91 17.93
C ALA A 204 2.35 10.22 18.64
N PHE A 205 1.21 10.77 18.23
CA PHE A 205 0.60 11.92 18.91
C PHE A 205 -0.29 11.52 20.10
N ALA A 206 -0.67 10.24 20.20
CA ALA A 206 -1.48 9.66 21.28
C ALA A 206 -1.24 8.15 21.38
#